data_AF-A0A5B8A286-F1
#
_entry.id   AF-A0A5B8A286-F1
#
_cell.length_a   1.000
_cell.length_b   1.000
_cell.length_c   1.000
_cell.angle_alpha   90.00
_cell.angle_beta   90.00
_cell.angle_gamma   90.00
#
_symmetry.space_group_name_H-M   'P 1'
#
loop_
_entity.id
_entity.type
_entity.pdbx_description
1 polymer ?
#
loop_
_entity_poly.entity_id
_entity_poly.type
_entity_poly.pdbx_seq_one_letter_code
_entity_poly.pdbx_strand_id
1 'polypeptide(L)'
;MKKAFAHIFVFLVNFYTLSLVAGIGAGLYVGTNGPLPYWIAVPLLIGVAVLCGTYQWQRQVFAFRSIGEIVVGNFNKQSLLHQQKLFSFSRIPLFLLVLVTVVINGNLVDGVSEGKALSTAAGVFWLSFFFVVYYAISQFFTKPNILPLSLLVLTFLLFGSVASADATDQAHQGVFMLYQGLGGAWLVLGVLYIWSAKRHAKT
;
A
#
# COMPACT_ATOMS: atom_id res chain seq x y z
N MET A 1 -13.61 6.02 -20.59
CA MET A 1 -12.64 4.99 -20.13
C MET A 1 -11.67 5.49 -19.07
N LYS A 2 -10.86 6.55 -19.29
CA LYS A 2 -9.90 7.08 -18.29
C LYS A 2 -10.54 7.40 -16.91
N LYS A 3 -11.81 7.84 -16.91
CA LYS A 3 -12.59 8.19 -15.71
C LYS A 3 -12.87 6.97 -14.79
N ALA A 4 -13.47 5.93 -15.34
CA ALA A 4 -13.80 4.71 -14.59
C ALA A 4 -12.53 4.03 -14.05
N PHE A 5 -11.44 4.06 -14.82
CA PHE A 5 -10.16 3.50 -14.40
C PHE A 5 -9.58 4.22 -13.17
N ALA A 6 -9.62 5.55 -13.14
CA ALA A 6 -9.15 6.31 -11.98
C ALA A 6 -10.00 6.04 -10.72
N HIS A 7 -11.32 5.92 -10.86
CA HIS A 7 -12.20 5.56 -9.75
C HIS A 7 -11.93 4.14 -9.23
N ILE A 8 -11.90 3.15 -10.12
CA ILE A 8 -11.59 1.74 -9.75
C ILE A 8 -10.21 1.67 -9.09
N PHE A 9 -9.24 2.43 -9.58
CA PHE A 9 -7.90 2.43 -9.01
C PHE A 9 -7.85 3.03 -7.60
N VAL A 10 -8.45 4.21 -7.39
CA VAL A 10 -8.54 4.81 -6.06
C VAL A 10 -9.25 3.86 -5.09
N PHE A 11 -10.29 3.17 -5.57
CA PHE A 11 -11.00 2.15 -4.80
C PHE A 11 -10.06 1.02 -4.39
N LEU A 12 -9.37 0.40 -5.36
CA LEU A 12 -8.49 -0.75 -5.11
C LEU A 12 -7.34 -0.40 -4.15
N VAL A 13 -6.65 0.72 -4.36
CA VAL A 13 -5.56 1.13 -3.48
C VAL A 13 -6.06 1.36 -2.05
N ASN A 14 -7.19 2.06 -1.89
CA ASN A 14 -7.78 2.27 -0.57
C ASN A 14 -8.25 0.95 0.05
N PHE A 15 -8.88 0.08 -0.72
CA PHE A 15 -9.39 -1.22 -0.27
C PHE A 15 -8.26 -2.08 0.26
N TYR A 16 -7.22 -2.33 -0.54
CA TYR A 16 -6.08 -3.15 -0.10
C TYR A 16 -5.34 -2.54 1.08
N THR A 17 -5.25 -1.21 1.15
CA THR A 17 -4.65 -0.51 2.29
C THR A 17 -5.45 -0.77 3.57
N LEU A 18 -6.76 -0.56 3.53
CA LEU A 18 -7.62 -0.75 4.69
C LEU A 18 -7.73 -2.22 5.08
N SER A 19 -7.74 -3.14 4.10
CA SER A 19 -7.71 -4.58 4.33
C SER A 19 -6.42 -5.02 5.02
N LEU A 20 -5.27 -4.46 4.64
CA LEU A 20 -4.00 -4.70 5.32
C LEU A 20 -4.05 -4.25 6.79
N VAL A 21 -4.51 -3.02 7.06
CA VAL A 21 -4.66 -2.50 8.44
C VAL A 21 -5.63 -3.36 9.25
N ALA A 22 -6.76 -3.73 8.65
CA ALA A 22 -7.75 -4.61 9.27
C ALA A 22 -7.18 -6.02 9.53
N GLY A 23 -6.37 -6.55 8.62
CA GLY A 23 -5.68 -7.83 8.76
C GLY A 23 -4.69 -7.85 9.92
N ILE A 24 -3.92 -6.78 10.11
CA ILE A 24 -3.04 -6.64 11.29
C ILE A 24 -3.88 -6.66 12.58
N GLY A 25 -4.99 -5.91 12.62
CA GLY A 25 -5.90 -5.90 13.77
C GLY A 25 -6.52 -7.26 14.05
N ALA A 26 -6.94 -7.98 13.00
CA ALA A 26 -7.48 -9.33 13.09
C ALA A 26 -6.42 -10.32 13.60
N GLY A 27 -5.17 -10.24 13.14
CA GLY A 27 -4.07 -11.08 13.60
C GLY A 27 -3.72 -10.87 15.08
N LEU A 28 -3.84 -9.63 15.59
CA LEU A 28 -3.71 -9.33 17.03
C LEU A 28 -4.90 -9.89 17.84
N TYR A 29 -6.12 -9.78 17.31
CA TYR A 29 -7.32 -10.34 17.96
C TYR A 29 -7.24 -11.87 18.07
N VAL A 30 -6.78 -12.55 17.01
CA VAL A 30 -6.62 -14.02 17.00
C VAL A 30 -5.68 -14.49 18.10
N GLY A 31 -4.63 -13.72 18.41
CA GLY A 31 -3.70 -14.04 19.49
C GLY A 31 -4.30 -14.09 20.90
N THR A 32 -5.45 -13.44 21.11
CA THR A 32 -6.12 -13.39 22.42
C THR A 32 -7.42 -14.19 22.46
N ASN A 33 -8.09 -14.37 21.31
CA ASN A 33 -9.44 -14.95 21.25
C ASN A 33 -9.52 -16.24 20.42
N GLY A 34 -8.39 -16.72 19.87
CA GLY A 34 -8.36 -17.87 18.98
C GLY A 34 -8.73 -17.51 17.52
N PRO A 35 -8.82 -18.51 16.63
CA PRO A 35 -9.02 -18.30 15.19
C PRO A 35 -10.24 -17.45 14.87
N LEU A 36 -10.13 -16.59 13.85
CA LEU A 36 -11.24 -15.74 13.44
C LEU A 36 -12.29 -16.61 12.70
N PRO A 37 -13.52 -16.75 13.22
CA PRO A 37 -14.56 -17.48 12.50
C PRO A 37 -14.96 -16.76 11.21
N TYR A 38 -15.35 -17.52 10.19
CA TYR A 38 -15.67 -16.99 8.85
C TYR A 38 -16.79 -15.93 8.87
N TRP A 39 -17.73 -16.05 9.80
CA TRP A 39 -18.81 -15.07 10.00
C TRP A 39 -18.33 -13.73 10.59
N ILE A 40 -17.08 -13.61 11.02
CA ILE A 40 -16.43 -12.32 11.36
C ILE A 40 -15.52 -11.88 10.21
N ALA A 41 -14.75 -12.80 9.64
CA ALA A 41 -13.78 -12.48 8.58
C ALA A 41 -14.46 -11.94 7.31
N VAL A 42 -15.57 -12.55 6.87
CA VAL A 42 -16.30 -12.12 5.67
C VAL A 42 -16.95 -10.74 5.87
N PRO A 43 -17.69 -10.47 6.97
CA PRO A 43 -18.19 -9.12 7.24
C PRO A 43 -17.12 -8.06 7.42
N LEU A 44 -15.94 -8.41 7.95
CA LEU A 44 -14.81 -7.48 8.07
C LEU A 44 -14.36 -6.98 6.69
N LEU A 45 -14.17 -7.89 5.72
CA LEU A 45 -13.82 -7.52 4.34
C LEU A 45 -14.93 -6.75 3.63
N ILE A 46 -16.19 -7.16 3.82
CA ILE A 46 -17.35 -6.42 3.29
C ILE A 46 -17.40 -5.01 3.89
N GLY A 47 -17.15 -4.87 5.20
CA GLY A 47 -17.09 -3.59 5.89
C GLY A 47 -16.02 -2.67 5.32
N VAL A 48 -14.83 -3.19 5.01
CA VAL A 48 -13.76 -2.43 4.33
C VAL A 48 -14.22 -1.96 2.94
N ALA A 49 -14.88 -2.82 2.16
CA ALA A 49 -15.42 -2.46 0.85
C ALA A 49 -16.51 -1.37 0.96
N VAL A 50 -17.41 -1.48 1.94
CA VAL A 50 -18.47 -0.50 2.21
C VAL A 50 -17.87 0.84 2.64
N LEU A 51 -16.86 0.85 3.51
CA LEU A 51 -16.15 2.08 3.90
C LEU A 51 -15.48 2.74 2.71
N CYS A 52 -14.81 1.96 1.84
CA CYS A 52 -14.22 2.47 0.60
C CYS A 52 -15.28 3.06 -0.35
N GLY A 53 -16.42 2.39 -0.50
CA GLY A 53 -17.54 2.85 -1.32
C GLY A 53 -18.15 4.14 -0.79
N THR A 54 -18.40 4.20 0.53
CA THR A 54 -18.92 5.39 1.22
C THR A 54 -17.95 6.56 1.10
N TYR A 55 -16.65 6.30 1.27
CA TYR A 55 -15.61 7.30 1.04
C TYR A 55 -15.62 7.83 -0.40
N GLN A 56 -15.72 6.96 -1.42
CA GLN A 56 -15.79 7.41 -2.80
C GLN A 56 -17.04 8.24 -3.10
N TRP A 57 -18.19 7.82 -2.60
CA TRP A 57 -19.44 8.56 -2.75
C TRP A 57 -19.34 9.93 -2.10
N GLN A 58 -18.90 9.99 -0.84
CA GLN A 58 -18.92 11.20 -0.02
C GLN A 58 -17.56 11.90 0.07
N ARG A 59 -16.67 11.70 -0.91
CA ARG A 59 -15.26 12.16 -0.84
C ARG A 59 -15.08 13.66 -0.56
N GLN A 60 -16.07 14.46 -0.91
CA GLN A 60 -16.12 15.91 -0.73
C GLN A 60 -16.34 16.35 0.73
N VAL A 61 -16.90 15.46 1.57
CA VAL A 61 -17.14 15.71 3.00
C VAL A 61 -15.88 15.49 3.83
N PHE A 62 -14.98 14.61 3.37
CA PHE A 62 -13.76 14.28 4.09
C PHE A 62 -12.65 15.32 3.87
N ALA A 63 -12.12 15.86 4.96
CA ALA A 63 -11.03 16.84 4.93
C ALA A 63 -9.68 16.24 4.47
N PHE A 64 -9.46 14.95 4.73
CA PHE A 64 -8.22 14.26 4.37
C PHE A 64 -8.27 13.62 2.99
N ARG A 65 -7.12 13.47 2.34
CA ARG A 65 -6.97 12.74 1.06
C ARG A 65 -6.63 11.28 1.31
N SER A 66 -7.24 10.38 0.54
CA SER A 66 -6.90 8.96 0.62
C SER A 66 -5.61 8.65 -0.13
N ILE A 67 -5.01 7.50 0.17
CA ILE A 67 -3.80 7.02 -0.49
C ILE A 67 -4.01 6.93 -2.01
N GLY A 68 -5.12 6.32 -2.43
CA GLY A 68 -5.46 6.22 -3.84
C GLY A 68 -5.53 7.59 -4.54
N GLU A 69 -6.05 8.62 -3.87
CA GLU A 69 -6.11 9.98 -4.42
C GLU A 69 -4.72 10.62 -4.57
N ILE A 70 -3.85 10.43 -3.59
CA ILE A 70 -2.46 10.91 -3.62
C ILE A 70 -1.71 10.26 -4.77
N VAL A 71 -1.84 8.94 -4.91
CA VAL A 71 -1.19 8.17 -5.97
C VAL A 71 -1.64 8.64 -7.35
N VAL A 72 -2.96 8.82 -7.56
CA VAL A 72 -3.51 9.33 -8.83
C VAL A 72 -3.18 10.82 -9.07
N GLY A 73 -2.61 11.52 -8.08
CA GLY A 73 -2.27 12.95 -8.19
C GLY A 73 -3.51 13.83 -8.21
N ASN A 74 -4.58 13.40 -7.53
CA ASN A 74 -5.82 14.12 -7.48
C ASN A 74 -5.92 14.99 -6.22
N PHE A 75 -5.63 16.26 -6.40
CA PHE A 75 -5.63 17.25 -5.33
C PHE A 75 -6.97 17.99 -5.22
N ASN A 76 -7.89 17.81 -6.18
CA ASN A 76 -9.22 18.42 -6.18
C ASN A 76 -10.29 17.43 -5.65
N LYS A 77 -10.94 17.81 -4.55
CA LYS A 77 -12.01 17.01 -3.92
C LYS A 77 -13.33 17.06 -4.70
N GLN A 78 -13.61 18.17 -5.40
CA GLN A 78 -14.85 18.38 -6.15
C GLN A 78 -14.93 17.52 -7.42
N SER A 79 -13.79 17.15 -8.01
CA SER A 79 -13.79 16.27 -9.18
C SER A 79 -12.54 15.41 -9.26
N LEU A 80 -12.74 14.08 -9.30
CA LEU A 80 -11.68 13.11 -9.59
C LEU A 80 -11.08 13.25 -10.99
N LEU A 81 -11.72 14.06 -11.82
CA LEU A 81 -11.41 14.31 -13.22
C LEU A 81 -10.57 15.56 -13.42
N HIS A 82 -10.59 16.49 -12.45
CA HIS A 82 -9.64 17.60 -12.37
C HIS A 82 -8.32 17.09 -11.78
N GLN A 83 -7.73 16.14 -12.49
CA GLN A 83 -6.35 15.75 -12.29
C GLN A 83 -5.49 16.87 -12.87
N GLN A 84 -4.52 17.40 -12.12
CA GLN A 84 -3.39 18.06 -12.79
C GLN A 84 -2.82 17.07 -13.82
N LYS A 85 -2.23 17.53 -14.94
CA LYS A 85 -1.76 16.79 -16.17
C LYS A 85 -0.87 15.52 -15.94
N LEU A 86 -1.21 14.67 -14.99
CA LEU A 86 -0.32 13.75 -14.27
C LEU A 86 -0.76 12.29 -14.33
N PHE A 87 -1.91 11.98 -14.96
CA PHE A 87 -2.13 10.62 -15.47
C PHE A 87 -1.41 10.47 -16.82
N SER A 88 -0.09 10.65 -16.80
CA SER A 88 0.78 10.28 -17.91
C SER A 88 0.95 8.76 -17.91
N PHE A 89 1.09 8.15 -19.09
CA PHE A 89 1.41 6.72 -19.22
C PHE A 89 2.61 6.28 -18.35
N SER A 90 3.53 7.21 -18.05
CA SER A 90 4.70 6.97 -17.20
C SER A 90 4.41 6.69 -15.72
N ARG A 91 3.19 6.95 -15.21
CA ARG A 91 2.82 6.59 -13.82
C ARG A 91 2.15 5.22 -13.69
N ILE A 92 1.68 4.61 -14.77
CA ILE A 92 1.03 3.27 -14.75
C ILE A 92 1.94 2.19 -14.13
N PRO A 93 3.25 2.13 -14.44
CA PRO A 93 4.15 1.17 -13.80
C PRO A 93 4.28 1.39 -12.28
N LEU A 94 4.37 2.64 -11.84
CA LEU A 94 4.41 2.98 -10.42
C LEU A 94 3.09 2.65 -9.71
N PHE A 95 1.97 2.79 -10.41
CA PHE A 95 0.65 2.44 -9.89
C PHE A 95 0.52 0.93 -9.65
N LEU A 96 0.95 0.12 -10.62
CA LEU A 96 1.00 -1.33 -10.46
C LEU A 96 1.97 -1.72 -9.33
N LEU A 97 3.11 -1.03 -9.23
CA LEU A 97 4.08 -1.30 -8.16
C LEU A 97 3.51 -1.01 -6.77
N VAL A 98 2.74 0.08 -6.59
CA VAL A 98 2.03 0.36 -5.34
C VAL A 98 1.03 -0.74 -5.04
N LEU A 99 0.22 -1.15 -6.02
CA LEU A 99 -0.78 -2.20 -5.82
C LEU A 99 -0.14 -3.53 -5.45
N VAL A 100 0.91 -3.94 -6.14
CA VAL A 100 1.70 -5.15 -5.82
C VAL A 100 2.31 -5.05 -4.43
N THR A 101 2.85 -3.89 -4.06
CA THR A 101 3.38 -3.64 -2.71
C THR A 101 2.29 -3.90 -1.65
N VAL A 102 1.10 -3.33 -1.82
CA VAL A 102 0.04 -3.48 -0.81
C VAL A 102 -0.53 -4.90 -0.80
N VAL A 103 -0.73 -5.54 -1.96
CA VAL A 103 -1.24 -6.91 -2.07
C VAL A 103 -0.29 -7.92 -1.44
N ILE A 104 1.01 -7.84 -1.75
CA ILE A 104 2.02 -8.74 -1.17
C ILE A 104 2.01 -8.64 0.35
N ASN A 105 2.04 -7.43 0.90
CA ASN A 105 2.05 -7.25 2.34
C ASN A 105 0.71 -7.65 2.98
N GLY A 106 -0.42 -7.45 2.29
CA GLY A 106 -1.73 -7.96 2.71
C GLY A 106 -1.74 -9.49 2.84
N ASN A 107 -1.25 -10.19 1.82
CA ASN A 107 -1.19 -11.65 1.82
C ASN A 107 -0.18 -12.21 2.83
N LEU A 108 0.96 -11.55 3.05
CA LEU A 108 1.93 -11.96 4.07
C LEU A 108 1.39 -11.82 5.50
N VAL A 109 0.44 -10.90 5.72
CA VAL A 109 -0.26 -10.73 7.00
C VAL A 109 -1.44 -11.71 7.14
N ASP A 110 -1.96 -12.26 6.04
CA ASP A 110 -3.13 -13.15 6.00
C ASP A 110 -2.83 -14.62 6.42
N GLY A 111 -2.03 -14.79 7.48
CA GLY A 111 -1.96 -16.06 8.23
C GLY A 111 -3.14 -16.24 9.22
N VAL A 112 -4.04 -15.25 9.28
CA VAL A 112 -5.17 -15.18 10.20
C VAL A 112 -6.16 -16.33 9.96
N SER A 113 -6.37 -16.72 8.70
CA SER A 113 -7.22 -17.85 8.31
C SER A 113 -6.69 -19.21 8.77
N GLU A 114 -5.37 -19.31 8.97
CA GLU A 114 -4.68 -20.49 9.51
C GLU A 114 -4.55 -20.46 11.04
N GLY A 115 -5.16 -19.47 11.72
CA GLY A 115 -5.08 -19.32 13.17
C GLY A 115 -3.73 -18.79 13.67
N LYS A 116 -2.87 -18.27 12.78
CA LYS A 116 -1.58 -17.71 13.17
C LYS A 116 -1.77 -16.34 13.82
N ALA A 117 -1.56 -16.29 15.12
CA ALA A 117 -1.54 -15.07 15.89
C ALA A 117 -0.30 -14.22 15.55
N LEU A 118 -0.48 -12.91 15.48
CA LEU A 118 0.65 -11.97 15.51
C LEU A 118 0.98 -11.66 16.98
N SER A 119 2.25 -11.76 17.35
CA SER A 119 2.71 -11.21 18.63
C SER A 119 2.49 -9.69 18.63
N THR A 120 2.32 -9.08 19.81
CA THR A 120 2.18 -7.62 19.91
C THR A 120 3.37 -6.89 19.26
N ALA A 121 4.58 -7.42 19.43
CA ALA A 121 5.78 -6.90 18.79
C ALA A 121 5.69 -6.99 17.25
N ALA A 122 5.24 -8.13 16.71
CA ALA A 122 5.03 -8.29 15.27
C ALA A 122 3.93 -7.35 14.74
N GLY A 123 2.84 -7.15 15.48
CA GLY A 123 1.79 -6.20 15.11
C GLY A 123 2.28 -4.75 15.07
N VAL A 124 3.04 -4.33 16.08
CA VAL A 124 3.68 -3.00 16.10
C VAL A 124 4.68 -2.84 14.95
N PHE A 125 5.45 -3.89 14.65
CA PHE A 125 6.38 -3.92 13.53
C PHE A 125 5.67 -3.73 12.18
N TRP A 126 4.60 -4.50 11.91
CA TRP A 126 3.82 -4.39 10.67
C TRP A 126 3.07 -3.06 10.54
N LEU A 127 2.57 -2.49 11.65
CA LEU A 127 1.99 -1.14 11.63
C LEU A 127 3.06 -0.10 11.31
N SER A 128 4.23 -0.20 11.94
CA SER A 128 5.34 0.75 11.72
C SER A 128 5.83 0.68 10.27
N PHE A 129 5.99 -0.53 9.73
CA PHE A 129 6.27 -0.77 8.31
C PHE A 129 5.29 0.00 7.43
N PHE A 130 4.00 -0.23 7.67
CA PHE A 130 2.93 0.33 6.88
C PHE A 130 2.94 1.86 6.94
N PHE A 131 3.12 2.46 8.13
CA PHE A 131 3.22 3.90 8.28
C PHE A 131 4.41 4.50 7.51
N VAL A 132 5.58 3.84 7.54
CA VAL A 132 6.77 4.31 6.82
C VAL A 132 6.56 4.20 5.31
N VAL A 133 6.07 3.05 4.82
CA VAL A 133 5.77 2.85 3.39
C VAL A 133 4.72 3.85 2.92
N TYR A 134 3.66 4.05 3.71
CA TYR A 134 2.62 5.03 3.41
C TYR A 134 3.18 6.44 3.31
N TYR A 135 3.93 6.88 4.33
CA TYR A 135 4.54 8.19 4.35
C TYR A 135 5.46 8.40 3.15
N ALA A 136 6.34 7.43 2.87
CA ALA A 136 7.31 7.53 1.80
C ALA A 136 6.65 7.55 0.41
N ILE A 137 5.61 6.73 0.16
CA ILE A 137 4.78 6.79 -1.07
C ILE A 137 4.12 8.16 -1.19
N SER A 138 3.47 8.65 -0.13
CA SER A 138 2.80 9.95 -0.13
C SER A 138 3.74 11.10 -0.49
N GLN A 139 4.92 11.14 0.14
CA GLN A 139 5.95 12.13 -0.16
C GLN A 139 6.50 11.97 -1.59
N PHE A 140 6.74 10.73 -2.04
CA PHE A 140 7.27 10.44 -3.37
C PHE A 140 6.35 10.93 -4.50
N PHE A 141 5.04 10.70 -4.38
CA PHE A 141 4.08 11.15 -5.40
C PHE A 141 3.80 12.66 -5.34
N THR A 142 3.93 13.27 -4.16
CA THR A 142 3.71 14.72 -3.98
C THR A 142 4.92 15.54 -4.43
N LYS A 143 6.13 15.13 -4.04
CA LYS A 143 7.40 15.77 -4.40
C LYS A 143 8.43 14.68 -4.74
N PRO A 144 8.48 14.24 -6.02
CA PRO A 144 9.36 13.16 -6.43
C PRO A 144 10.83 13.55 -6.23
N ASN A 145 11.47 12.92 -5.24
CA ASN A 145 12.87 13.15 -4.91
C ASN A 145 13.53 11.83 -4.46
N ILE A 146 14.86 11.81 -4.41
CA ILE A 146 15.65 10.65 -4.01
C ILE A 146 15.37 10.27 -2.56
N LEU A 147 15.13 11.22 -1.66
CA LEU A 147 14.91 10.94 -0.24
C LEU A 147 13.71 10.02 0.06
N PRO A 148 12.47 10.30 -0.40
CA PRO A 148 11.35 9.37 -0.18
C PRO A 148 11.55 8.04 -0.91
N LEU A 149 12.28 8.03 -2.03
CA LEU A 149 12.64 6.80 -2.74
C LEU A 149 13.63 5.95 -1.94
N SER A 150 14.67 6.54 -1.37
CA SER A 150 15.65 5.83 -0.54
C SER A 150 15.01 5.29 0.73
N LEU A 151 14.05 6.03 1.31
CA LEU A 151 13.26 5.53 2.43
C LEU A 151 12.45 4.29 2.04
N LEU A 152 11.78 4.29 0.88
CA LEU A 152 11.06 3.10 0.40
C LEU A 152 11.98 1.90 0.22
N VAL A 153 13.08 2.09 -0.52
CA VAL A 153 14.05 1.02 -0.79
C VAL A 153 14.62 0.48 0.51
N LEU A 154 15.11 1.35 1.40
CA LEU A 154 15.67 0.94 2.69
C LEU A 154 14.65 0.21 3.55
N THR A 155 13.38 0.65 3.53
CA THR A 155 12.30 -0.02 4.25
C THR A 155 12.12 -1.45 3.75
N PHE A 156 12.03 -1.68 2.44
CA PHE A 156 11.90 -3.05 1.93
C PHE A 156 13.15 -3.90 2.21
N LEU A 157 14.35 -3.33 2.14
CA LEU A 157 15.59 -4.05 2.47
C LEU A 157 15.62 -4.49 3.94
N LEU A 158 15.40 -3.56 4.87
CA LEU A 158 15.45 -3.83 6.30
C LEU A 158 14.33 -4.76 6.74
N PHE A 159 13.12 -4.54 6.25
CA PHE A 159 11.97 -5.38 6.60
C PHE A 159 12.07 -6.77 5.98
N GLY A 160 12.61 -6.89 4.77
CA GLY A 160 12.93 -8.19 4.17
C GLY A 160 13.91 -8.98 5.02
N SER A 161 14.98 -8.33 5.53
CA SER A 161 15.95 -8.97 6.42
C SER A 161 15.37 -9.40 7.77
N VAL A 162 14.48 -8.60 8.36
CA VAL A 162 13.86 -8.92 9.66
C VAL A 162 12.78 -9.99 9.51
N ALA A 163 11.93 -9.89 8.48
CA ALA A 163 10.89 -10.88 8.21
C ALA A 163 11.45 -12.26 7.83
N SER A 164 12.68 -12.31 7.30
CA SER A 164 13.38 -13.55 6.97
C SER A 164 14.24 -14.10 8.11
N ALA A 165 14.12 -13.59 9.35
CA ALA A 165 14.92 -14.06 10.48
C ALA A 165 14.27 -15.24 11.26
N ASP A 166 12.94 -15.43 11.15
CA ASP A 166 12.13 -16.29 12.05
C ASP A 166 11.45 -17.53 11.40
N ALA A 167 11.64 -17.81 10.12
CA ALA A 167 11.09 -18.95 9.36
C ALA A 167 12.09 -20.11 9.05
N THR A 168 11.72 -21.06 8.19
CA THR A 168 12.55 -22.18 7.74
C THR A 168 13.25 -21.88 6.40
N ASP A 169 14.42 -22.51 6.14
CA ASP A 169 15.40 -22.13 5.10
C ASP A 169 14.87 -21.73 3.71
N GLN A 170 13.88 -22.44 3.14
CA GLN A 170 13.38 -22.11 1.79
C GLN A 170 12.36 -20.97 1.79
N ALA A 171 11.49 -20.89 2.79
CA ALA A 171 10.51 -19.81 2.91
C ALA A 171 11.21 -18.47 3.22
N HIS A 172 12.30 -18.51 4.00
CA HIS A 172 13.20 -17.38 4.25
C HIS A 172 13.71 -16.72 3.00
N GLN A 173 14.33 -17.52 2.13
CA GLN A 173 14.93 -17.02 0.91
C GLN A 173 13.85 -16.43 -0.01
N GLY A 174 12.67 -17.07 -0.07
CA GLY A 174 11.53 -16.55 -0.83
C GLY A 174 11.06 -15.17 -0.37
N VAL A 175 10.82 -14.98 0.94
CA VAL A 175 10.37 -13.69 1.50
C VAL A 175 11.45 -12.63 1.34
N PHE A 176 12.71 -12.97 1.62
CA PHE A 176 13.82 -12.05 1.45
C PHE A 176 13.95 -11.59 -0.01
N MET A 177 13.97 -12.53 -0.97
CA MET A 177 14.06 -12.23 -2.40
C MET A 177 12.88 -11.39 -2.90
N LEU A 178 11.67 -11.62 -2.38
CA LEU A 178 10.47 -10.85 -2.69
C LEU A 178 10.65 -9.37 -2.29
N TYR A 179 11.11 -9.11 -1.06
CA TYR A 179 11.35 -7.75 -0.57
C TYR A 179 12.51 -7.05 -1.29
N GLN A 180 13.58 -7.79 -1.60
CA GLN A 180 14.69 -7.29 -2.43
C GLN A 180 14.21 -6.91 -3.84
N GLY A 181 13.38 -7.76 -4.45
CA GLY A 181 12.77 -7.52 -5.76
C GLY A 181 11.86 -6.28 -5.75
N LEU A 182 11.04 -6.12 -4.71
CA LEU A 182 10.21 -4.92 -4.51
C LEU A 182 11.08 -3.65 -4.36
N GLY A 183 12.13 -3.71 -3.55
CA GLY A 183 13.09 -2.62 -3.39
C GLY A 183 13.76 -2.24 -4.71
N GLY A 184 14.22 -3.23 -5.48
CA GLY A 184 14.80 -3.03 -6.82
C GLY A 184 13.82 -2.43 -7.82
N ALA A 185 12.58 -2.92 -7.85
CA ALA A 185 11.53 -2.37 -8.71
C ALA A 185 11.20 -0.91 -8.37
N TRP A 186 11.13 -0.57 -7.07
CA TRP A 186 10.97 0.81 -6.59
C TRP A 186 12.14 1.68 -7.01
N LEU A 187 13.38 1.20 -6.86
CA LEU A 187 14.57 1.94 -7.27
C LEU A 187 14.52 2.27 -8.77
N VAL A 188 14.30 1.28 -9.63
CA VAL A 188 14.30 1.46 -11.10
C VAL A 188 13.17 2.38 -11.55
N LEU A 189 11.92 2.02 -11.21
CA LEU A 189 10.75 2.79 -11.63
C LEU A 189 10.71 4.18 -10.98
N GLY A 190 11.19 4.28 -9.73
CA GLY A 190 11.25 5.52 -8.99
C GLY A 190 12.25 6.51 -9.59
N VAL A 191 13.46 6.06 -9.94
CA VAL A 191 14.47 6.91 -10.60
C VAL A 191 13.98 7.38 -11.97
N LEU A 192 13.43 6.48 -12.79
CA LEU A 192 12.87 6.83 -14.10
C LEU A 192 11.78 7.91 -13.98
N TYR A 193 10.94 7.79 -12.96
CA TYR A 193 9.88 8.75 -12.69
C TYR A 193 10.41 10.11 -12.21
N ILE A 194 11.37 10.14 -11.28
CA ILE A 194 12.04 11.40 -10.86
C ILE A 194 12.65 12.10 -12.08
N TRP A 195 13.32 11.35 -12.95
CA TRP A 195 13.94 11.89 -14.14
C TRP A 195 12.92 12.45 -15.15
N SER A 196 11.84 11.73 -15.40
CA SER A 196 10.72 12.20 -16.22
C SER A 196 10.08 13.47 -15.64
N ALA A 197 9.83 13.51 -14.33
CA ALA A 197 9.26 14.67 -13.66
C ALA A 197 10.15 15.92 -13.78
N LYS A 198 11.47 15.76 -13.62
CA LYS A 198 12.44 16.86 -13.79
C LYS A 198 12.49 17.40 -15.23
N ARG A 199 12.31 16.56 -16.24
CA ARG A 199 12.27 16.99 -17.66
C ARG A 199 11.04 17.85 -17.95
N HIS A 200 9.86 17.44 -17.47
CA HIS A 200 8.62 18.19 -17.68
C HIS A 200 8.55 19.52 -16.93
N ALA A 201 9.33 19.69 -15.86
CA ALA A 201 9.41 20.96 -15.13
C ALA A 201 10.30 22.02 -15.81
N LYS A 202 11.10 21.63 -16.81
CA LYS A 202 12.01 22.53 -17.55
C LYS A 202 11.42 23.02 -18.89
N THR A 203 10.27 22.49 -19.29
CA THR A 203 9.51 22.85 -20.50
C THR A 203 8.27 23.63 -20.13
#